data_AF-A0A0A9FKF2-F1
#
_entry.id   AF-A0A0A9FKF2-F1
#
_cell.length_a   1.000
_cell.length_b   1.000
_cell.length_c   1.000
_cell.angle_alpha   90.00
_cell.angle_beta   90.00
_cell.angle_gamma   90.00
#
_symmetry.space_group_name_H-M   'P 1'
#
loop_
_entity.id
_entity.type
_entity.pdbx_description
1 polymer ?
#
loop_
_entity_poly.entity_id
_entity_poly.type
_entity_poly.pdbx_seq_one_letter_code
_entity_poly.pdbx_strand_id
1 'polypeptide(L)'
;MVDAPTGWTPQSPGRMSAIYTAGMAARARRPGGGATDVFVHDVDRPGEDAFSKAFLCESYLKEQVGRIRHFVIPSHREKDGTPFCP
;
A
#
# COMPACT_ATOMS: atom_id res chain seq x y z
N MET A 1 1.58 4.86 -7.35
CA MET A 1 2.96 5.04 -6.86
C MET A 1 2.88 5.84 -5.56
N VAL A 2 3.47 5.34 -4.49
CA VAL A 2 3.72 6.04 -3.23
C VAL A 2 5.23 6.17 -3.11
N ASP A 3 5.73 7.40 -3.16
CA ASP A 3 7.15 7.68 -3.26
C ASP A 3 7.60 8.80 -2.32
N ALA A 4 8.90 8.88 -2.13
CA ALA A 4 9.66 9.81 -1.34
C ALA A 4 10.06 11.08 -2.09
N PRO A 5 10.15 12.23 -1.40
CA PRO A 5 11.11 13.26 -1.80
C PRO A 5 12.54 12.74 -1.65
N THR A 6 13.47 13.27 -2.45
CA THR A 6 14.89 12.91 -2.42
C THR A 6 15.55 13.28 -1.08
N GLY A 7 16.37 12.36 -0.54
CA GLY A 7 17.12 12.54 0.70
C GLY A 7 16.48 11.80 1.88
N TRP A 8 17.27 10.96 2.57
CA TRP A 8 16.81 10.17 3.70
C TRP A 8 17.56 10.52 4.97
N THR A 9 16.80 10.84 6.02
CA THR A 9 17.26 10.87 7.41
C THR A 9 16.23 10.17 8.31
N PRO A 10 16.62 9.67 9.49
CA PRO A 10 15.67 9.08 10.45
C PRO A 10 14.51 10.01 10.82
N GLN A 11 14.73 11.32 10.81
CA GLN A 11 13.74 12.36 11.13
C GLN A 11 12.88 12.78 9.92
N SER A 12 13.19 12.27 8.72
CA SER A 12 12.44 12.60 7.52
C SER A 12 11.00 12.06 7.62
N PRO A 13 9.98 12.83 7.17
CA PRO A 13 8.60 12.39 7.18
C PRO A 13 8.41 11.00 6.56
N GLY A 14 7.51 10.23 7.17
CA GLY A 14 7.12 8.92 6.66
C GLY A 14 6.02 8.98 5.60
N ARG A 15 5.68 7.82 5.04
CA ARG A 15 4.63 7.66 4.01
C ARG A 15 3.38 6.93 4.50
N MET A 16 3.28 6.74 5.82
CA MET A 16 2.20 6.00 6.47
C MET A 16 0.80 6.49 6.06
N SER A 17 0.59 7.81 6.00
CA SER A 17 -0.68 8.40 5.54
C SER A 17 -0.94 8.13 4.06
N ALA A 18 0.06 8.31 3.20
CA ALA A 18 -0.06 8.04 1.77
C ALA A 18 -0.34 6.56 1.47
N ILE A 19 0.32 5.65 2.19
CA ILE A 19 0.07 4.21 2.13
C ILE A 19 -1.39 3.91 2.53
N TYR A 20 -1.84 4.46 3.66
CA TYR A 20 -3.22 4.28 4.13
C TYR A 20 -4.24 4.80 3.10
N THR A 21 -4.06 6.02 2.60
CA THR A 21 -4.96 6.62 1.60
C THR A 21 -4.98 5.83 0.30
N ALA A 22 -3.82 5.34 -0.17
CA ALA A 22 -3.74 4.48 -1.36
C ALA A 22 -4.50 3.17 -1.16
N GLY A 23 -4.36 2.53 0.01
CA GLY A 23 -5.12 1.33 0.37
C GLY A 23 -6.63 1.60 0.39
N MET A 24 -7.08 2.68 1.05
CA MET A 24 -8.49 3.04 1.08
C MET A 24 -9.06 3.33 -0.31
N ALA A 25 -8.32 4.06 -1.16
CA ALA A 25 -8.74 4.34 -2.53
C ALA A 25 -8.84 3.06 -3.38
N ALA A 26 -7.87 2.15 -3.25
CA ALA A 26 -7.88 0.87 -3.95
C ALA A 26 -9.08 0.00 -3.54
N ARG A 27 -9.34 -0.09 -2.22
CA ARG A 27 -10.46 -0.85 -1.66
C ARG A 27 -11.83 -0.27 -2.03
N ALA A 28 -11.93 1.06 -2.14
CA ALA A 28 -13.17 1.78 -2.48
C ALA A 28 -13.48 1.81 -3.99
N ARG A 29 -12.63 1.19 -4.82
CA ARG A 29 -12.82 1.11 -6.27
C ARG A 29 -14.18 0.52 -6.61
N ARG A 30 -14.82 1.01 -7.68
CA ARG A 30 -16.13 0.49 -8.12
C ARG A 30 -16.02 -1.01 -8.45
N PRO A 31 -17.01 -1.83 -8.06
CA PRO A 31 -17.09 -3.22 -8.46
C PRO A 31 -17.04 -3.37 -9.99
N GLY A 32 -16.45 -4.47 -10.48
CA GLY A 32 -16.23 -4.70 -11.91
C GLY A 32 -15.11 -3.89 -12.56
N GLY A 33 -14.52 -2.91 -11.86
CA GLY A 33 -13.43 -2.05 -12.36
C GLY A 33 -12.02 -2.64 -12.26
N GLY A 34 -11.90 -3.94 -11.92
CA GLY A 34 -10.63 -4.63 -11.69
C GLY A 34 -9.94 -4.30 -10.36
N ALA A 35 -8.79 -4.94 -10.13
CA ALA A 35 -7.92 -4.62 -9.01
C ALA A 35 -7.17 -3.28 -9.24
N THR A 36 -6.60 -2.73 -8.17
CA THR A 36 -5.75 -1.54 -8.23
C THR A 36 -4.31 -1.93 -7.93
N ASP A 37 -3.42 -1.56 -8.85
CA ASP A 37 -1.98 -1.69 -8.67
C ASP A 37 -1.43 -0.53 -7.83
N VAL A 38 -0.76 -0.85 -6.73
CA VAL A 38 -0.11 0.11 -5.85
C VAL A 38 1.37 -0.22 -5.73
N PHE A 39 2.20 0.70 -6.19
CA PHE A 39 3.66 0.63 -6.02
C PHE A 39 4.08 1.48 -4.84
N VAL A 40 4.86 0.91 -3.90
CA VAL A 40 5.42 1.63 -2.74
C VAL A 40 6.94 1.55 -2.81
N HIS A 41 7.60 2.70 -2.84
CA HIS A 41 9.06 2.80 -2.76
C HIS A 41 9.52 3.04 -1.31
N ASP A 42 10.81 2.81 -1.03
CA ASP A 42 11.46 2.93 0.28
C ASP A 42 10.87 2.03 1.38
N VAL A 43 10.55 0.78 1.05
CA VAL A 43 9.97 -0.21 2.00
C VAL A 43 10.98 -0.85 2.96
N ASP A 44 12.25 -0.42 2.93
CA ASP A 44 13.31 -0.86 3.84
C ASP A 44 13.25 -0.16 5.21
N ARG A 45 12.48 0.93 5.32
CA ARG A 45 12.21 1.56 6.62
C ARG A 45 11.18 0.74 7.39
N PRO A 46 11.39 0.47 8.70
CA PRO A 46 10.46 -0.34 9.49
C PRO A 46 9.01 0.17 9.51
N GLY A 47 8.82 1.50 9.52
CA GLY A 47 7.49 2.10 9.50
C GLY A 47 6.74 1.83 8.20
N GLU A 48 7.38 2.09 7.06
CA GLU A 48 6.84 1.82 5.73
C GLU A 48 6.68 0.32 5.46
N ASP A 49 7.61 -0.54 5.93
CA ASP A 49 7.48 -1.99 5.84
C ASP A 49 6.20 -2.48 6.52
N ALA A 50 6.03 -2.12 7.80
CA ALA A 50 4.88 -2.53 8.59
C ALA A 50 3.57 -1.94 8.05
N PHE A 51 3.54 -0.65 7.72
CA PHE A 51 2.33 0.00 7.20
C PHE A 51 1.93 -0.54 5.83
N SER A 52 2.87 -0.77 4.92
CA SER A 52 2.56 -1.31 3.59
C SER A 52 1.92 -2.70 3.71
N LYS A 53 2.50 -3.59 4.50
CA LYS A 53 1.94 -4.94 4.74
C LYS A 53 0.60 -4.91 5.49
N ALA A 54 0.41 -3.98 6.43
CA ALA A 54 -0.83 -3.90 7.21
C ALA A 54 -2.00 -3.34 6.40
N PHE A 55 -1.79 -2.23 5.65
CA PHE A 55 -2.87 -1.49 5.01
C PHE A 55 -3.06 -1.81 3.52
N LEU A 56 -2.03 -2.33 2.85
CA LEU A 56 -2.13 -2.85 1.49
C LEU A 56 -2.24 -4.38 1.44
N CYS A 57 -2.07 -5.03 2.60
CA CYS A 57 -2.06 -6.48 2.83
C CYS A 57 -0.88 -7.22 2.20
N GLU A 58 -0.19 -8.01 3.02
CA GLU A 58 0.91 -8.87 2.54
C GLU A 58 0.44 -9.94 1.56
N SER A 59 -0.78 -10.46 1.69
CA SER A 59 -1.32 -11.44 0.73
C SER A 59 -1.60 -10.85 -0.66
N TYR A 60 -1.67 -9.51 -0.77
CA TYR A 60 -1.81 -8.79 -2.04
C TYR A 60 -0.46 -8.33 -2.61
N LEU A 61 0.66 -8.61 -1.94
CA LEU A 61 1.99 -8.35 -2.46
C LEU A 61 2.26 -9.28 -3.66
N LYS A 62 2.35 -8.69 -4.85
CA LYS A 62 2.60 -9.42 -6.08
C LYS A 62 4.10 -9.71 -6.25
N GLU A 63 4.92 -8.68 -6.03
CA GLU A 63 6.37 -8.77 -6.11
C GLU A 63 7.06 -7.64 -5.36
N GLN A 64 8.35 -7.83 -5.07
CA GLN A 64 9.25 -6.80 -4.58
C GLN A 64 10.53 -6.82 -5.41
N VAL A 65 10.91 -5.65 -5.95
CA VAL A 65 12.16 -5.45 -6.69
C VAL A 65 12.97 -4.38 -5.99
N GLY A 66 14.08 -4.78 -5.37
CA GLY A 66 14.88 -3.88 -4.54
C GLY A 66 14.06 -3.25 -3.41
N ARG A 67 13.94 -1.92 -3.45
CA ARG A 67 13.22 -1.09 -2.46
C ARG A 67 11.78 -0.76 -2.87
N ILE A 68 11.27 -1.36 -3.94
CA ILE A 68 9.92 -1.13 -4.46
C ILE A 68 9.08 -2.39 -4.29
N ARG A 69 7.87 -2.25 -3.74
CA ARG A 69 6.84 -3.29 -3.68
C ARG A 69 5.69 -2.98 -4.62
N HIS A 70 5.14 -4.03 -5.22
CA HIS A 70 3.93 -3.98 -6.04
C HIS A 70 2.81 -4.77 -5.37
N PHE A 71 1.70 -4.08 -5.06
CA PHE A 71 0.50 -4.69 -4.51
C PHE A 71 -0.63 -4.67 -5.54
N VAL A 72 -1.43 -5.74 -5.58
CA VAL A 72 -2.62 -5.88 -6.43
C VAL A 72 -3.84 -6.03 -5.53
N ILE A 73 -4.53 -4.92 -5.27
CA ILE A 73 -5.58 -4.85 -4.25
C ILE A 73 -6.95 -4.92 -4.91
N PRO A 74 -7.81 -5.90 -4.58
CA PRO A 74 -9.16 -5.98 -5.12
C PRO A 74 -10.08 -4.90 -4.53
N SER A 75 -11.21 -4.66 -5.18
CA SER A 75 -12.28 -3.86 -4.57
C SER A 75 -12.88 -4.62 -3.38
N HIS A 76 -13.13 -3.90 -2.28
CA HIS A 76 -13.84 -4.40 -1.11
C HIS A 76 -15.15 -3.65 -0.86
N ARG A 77 -15.60 -2.84 -1.82
CA ARG A 77 -16.77 -1.97 -1.67
C ARG A 77 -18.09 -2.71 -1.46
N GLU A 78 -18.17 -3.97 -1.88
CA GLU A 78 -19.36 -4.83 -1.71
C GLU A 78 -19.33 -5.69 -0.44
N LYS A 79 -18.19 -5.71 0.28
CA LYS A 79 -17.97 -6.58 1.44
C LYS A 79 -17.67 -5.72 2.67
N ASP A 80 -18.74 -5.29 3.34
CA ASP A 80 -18.65 -4.54 4.59
C ASP A 80 -17.85 -5.32 5.65
N GLY A 81 -17.08 -4.60 6.45
CA GLY A 81 -16.29 -5.18 7.53
C GLY A 81 -15.07 -6.00 7.09
N THR A 82 -14.72 -6.04 5.80
CA THR A 82 -13.48 -6.73 5.38
C THR A 82 -12.28 -6.03 6.02
N PRO A 83 -11.41 -6.74 6.78
CA PRO A 83 -10.21 -6.15 7.35
C PRO A 83 -9.23 -5.72 6.25
N PHE A 84 -8.26 -4.88 6.60
CA PHE A 84 -7.26 -4.41 5.63
C PHE A 84 -6.46 -5.55 5.03
N CYS A 85 -6.12 -6.56 5.85
CA CYS A 85 -5.53 -7.80 5.40
C CYS A 85 -6.42 -8.99 5.79
N PRO A 86 -7.28 -9.47 4.86
CA PRO A 86 -8.16 -10.60 5.08
C PRO A 86 -7.47 -11.96 4.92
#